data_AF-A0A917TNU5-F1
#
_entry.id   AF-A0A917TNU5-F1
#
_cell.length_a   1.000
_cell.length_b   1.000
_cell.length_c   1.000
_cell.angle_alpha   90.00
_cell.angle_beta   90.00
_cell.angle_gamma   90.00
#
_symmetry.space_group_name_H-M   'P 1'
#
loop_
_entity.id
_entity.type
_entity.pdbx_description
1 polymer ?
#
loop_
_entity_poly.entity_id
_entity_poly.type
_entity_poly.pdbx_seq_one_letter_code
_entity_poly.pdbx_strand_id
1 'polypeptide(L)'
;MSLTRRTLLAGVGFAALPLPPAVRAVALRGVRGADISFTLQEEAAGVRYRFRGRTDRIENILRAAGATWVRLRVWTAPPPGYSDLDQALRLAARAKRAGLKVLLDLHYSDFWADPGHQDTPAAWAGQDLATLTATVRSYTADVVTAFARQGTPVDMIQTGNEVTAGMLWPVGQIYRPSGADWAGFTTLLEAALTGARAATPRGHRLLTMVHIDRGGDNGGARWFYDRVGVAFDVIGLSYYPFWHGALSALSANLTDLATRYGKPIVVTETSYPWTMANGDPLPNLLTDPSALPDGAAYPPTPAGQAAYFRELRRILSGVPSGLGAGFFAWEPGWLPGVGWTPGEGNPNDNLTLFDWSGNALPALTAAYAR
;
A
#
# COMPACT_ATOMS: atom_id res chain seq x y z
N MET A 1 1.48 77.76 21.50
CA MET A 1 0.96 77.31 20.18
C MET A 1 1.88 76.20 19.68
N SER A 2 1.33 75.01 19.49
CA SER A 2 2.04 73.73 19.35
C SER A 2 2.41 73.44 17.89
N LEU A 3 3.67 73.06 17.65
CA LEU A 3 4.21 72.56 16.38
C LEU A 3 3.97 71.05 16.29
N THR A 4 3.18 70.60 15.32
CA THR A 4 2.88 69.18 15.09
C THR A 4 3.83 68.59 14.03
N ARG A 5 4.64 67.61 14.44
CA ARG A 5 5.41 66.74 13.54
C ARG A 5 4.48 65.75 12.85
N ARG A 6 4.53 65.67 11.51
CA ARG A 6 3.95 64.57 10.72
C ARG A 6 5.07 63.62 10.30
N THR A 7 4.99 62.38 10.78
CA THR A 7 5.87 61.27 10.40
C THR A 7 5.29 60.58 9.16
N LEU A 8 6.04 60.51 8.05
CA LEU A 8 5.71 59.65 6.91
C LEU A 8 6.20 58.23 7.20
N LEU A 9 5.29 57.25 7.25
CA LEU A 9 5.64 55.83 7.14
C LEU A 9 5.74 55.45 5.66
N ALA A 10 6.92 55.05 5.20
CA ALA A 10 7.13 54.38 3.93
C ALA A 10 6.65 52.92 4.05
N GLY A 11 5.61 52.56 3.32
CA GLY A 11 5.14 51.18 3.22
C GLY A 11 6.08 50.34 2.35
N VAL A 12 6.69 49.32 2.95
CA VAL A 12 7.43 48.28 2.21
C VAL A 12 6.39 47.34 1.61
N GLY A 13 6.21 47.41 0.29
CA GLY A 13 5.37 46.48 -0.45
C GLY A 13 6.02 45.09 -0.48
N PHE A 14 5.42 44.12 0.21
CA PHE A 14 5.74 42.71 0.00
C PHE A 14 5.22 42.30 -1.38
N ALA A 15 6.12 42.10 -2.34
CA ALA A 15 5.79 41.44 -3.59
C ALA A 15 5.42 39.99 -3.28
N ALA A 16 4.17 39.62 -3.55
CA ALA A 16 3.72 38.24 -3.45
C ALA A 16 4.51 37.36 -4.42
N LEU A 17 5.18 36.33 -3.91
CA LEU A 17 5.80 35.29 -4.73
C LEU A 17 4.70 34.62 -5.59
N PRO A 18 4.97 34.31 -6.87
CA PRO A 18 4.01 33.61 -7.71
C PRO A 18 3.70 32.25 -7.09
N LEU A 19 2.40 31.94 -6.99
CA LEU A 19 1.92 30.63 -6.58
C LEU A 19 2.56 29.55 -7.48
N PRO A 20 3.04 28.43 -6.90
CA PRO A 20 3.50 27.31 -7.71
C PRO A 20 2.37 26.88 -8.67
N PRO A 21 2.71 26.43 -9.89
CA PRO A 21 1.70 25.99 -10.85
C PRO A 21 0.79 24.96 -10.19
N ALA A 22 -0.53 25.15 -10.34
CA ALA A 22 -1.52 24.21 -9.81
C ALA A 22 -1.17 22.79 -10.27
N VAL A 23 -0.79 21.93 -9.34
CA VAL A 23 -0.53 20.52 -9.61
C VAL A 23 -1.84 19.95 -10.16
N ARG A 24 -1.84 19.61 -11.44
CA ARG A 24 -3.03 19.08 -12.10
C ARG A 24 -3.40 17.78 -11.39
N ALA A 25 -4.52 17.78 -10.67
CA ALA A 25 -4.92 16.66 -9.83
C ALA A 25 -4.91 15.36 -10.64
N VAL A 26 -4.20 14.35 -10.13
CA VAL A 26 -4.19 13.01 -10.71
C VAL A 26 -5.59 12.43 -10.55
N ALA A 27 -6.30 12.23 -11.65
CA ALA A 27 -7.58 11.53 -11.63
C ALA A 27 -7.34 10.02 -11.45
N LEU A 28 -7.36 9.56 -10.20
CA LEU A 28 -7.38 8.14 -9.82
C LEU A 28 -8.65 7.84 -9.02
N ARG A 29 -9.50 6.96 -9.53
CA ARG A 29 -10.76 6.55 -8.89
C ARG A 29 -11.02 5.07 -9.13
N GLY A 30 -11.81 4.48 -8.25
CA GLY A 30 -12.30 3.12 -8.43
C GLY A 30 -11.22 2.05 -8.28
N VAL A 31 -10.20 2.30 -7.44
CA VAL A 31 -9.22 1.29 -7.05
C VAL A 31 -9.92 0.27 -6.16
N ARG A 32 -10.24 -0.87 -6.74
CA ARG A 32 -10.77 -2.04 -6.03
C ARG A 32 -9.80 -3.17 -6.29
N GLY A 33 -8.82 -3.32 -5.42
CA GLY A 33 -7.70 -4.23 -5.64
C GLY A 33 -7.57 -5.29 -4.55
N ALA A 34 -6.67 -6.23 -4.81
CA ALA A 34 -6.20 -7.17 -3.81
C ALA A 34 -4.71 -7.40 -3.97
N ASP A 35 -4.00 -7.59 -2.86
CA ASP A 35 -2.66 -8.19 -2.89
C ASP A 35 -2.81 -9.70 -3.08
N ILE A 36 -2.13 -10.28 -4.06
CA ILE A 36 -2.25 -11.71 -4.40
C ILE A 36 -0.89 -12.40 -4.46
N SER A 37 0.09 -11.87 -3.73
CA SER A 37 1.50 -12.25 -3.87
C SER A 37 1.79 -13.69 -3.43
N PHE A 38 0.98 -14.30 -2.56
CA PHE A 38 1.07 -15.73 -2.19
C PHE A 38 0.40 -16.70 -3.17
N THR A 39 -0.29 -16.21 -4.21
CA THR A 39 -1.14 -17.06 -5.07
C THR A 39 -0.40 -18.22 -5.71
N LEU A 40 0.87 -18.04 -6.12
CA LEU A 40 1.60 -19.12 -6.79
C LEU A 40 1.95 -20.25 -5.83
N GLN A 41 2.23 -19.93 -4.57
CA GLN A 41 2.52 -20.84 -3.48
C GLN A 41 1.26 -21.61 -3.09
N GLU A 42 0.15 -20.91 -2.95
CA GLU A 42 -1.19 -21.48 -2.70
C GLU A 42 -1.55 -22.53 -3.76
N GLU A 43 -1.39 -22.17 -5.04
CA GLU A 43 -1.69 -23.06 -6.14
C GLU A 43 -0.77 -24.29 -6.19
N ALA A 44 0.51 -24.09 -5.84
CA ALA A 44 1.50 -25.17 -5.72
C ALA A 44 1.19 -26.10 -4.54
N ALA A 45 0.64 -25.56 -3.44
CA ALA A 45 0.12 -26.32 -2.29
C ALA A 45 -1.22 -27.01 -2.58
N GLY A 46 -1.80 -26.84 -3.77
CA GLY A 46 -3.00 -27.53 -4.20
C GLY A 46 -4.30 -26.75 -3.97
N VAL A 47 -4.22 -25.51 -3.50
CA VAL A 47 -5.40 -24.66 -3.27
C VAL A 47 -6.15 -24.39 -4.57
N ARG A 48 -7.48 -24.36 -4.46
CA ARG A 48 -8.42 -24.10 -5.56
C ARG A 48 -9.48 -23.14 -5.08
N TYR A 49 -9.54 -21.96 -5.70
CA TYR A 49 -10.53 -20.96 -5.37
C TYR A 49 -11.82 -21.16 -6.15
N ARG A 50 -12.96 -20.93 -5.51
CA ARG A 50 -14.29 -21.02 -6.11
C ARG A 50 -15.09 -19.75 -5.89
N PHE A 51 -15.74 -19.26 -6.93
CA PHE A 51 -16.71 -18.18 -6.84
C PHE A 51 -18.00 -18.58 -7.55
N ARG A 52 -19.13 -18.48 -6.84
CA ARG A 52 -20.45 -18.89 -7.34
C ARG A 52 -20.45 -20.33 -7.89
N GLY A 53 -19.80 -21.23 -7.15
CA GLY A 53 -19.69 -22.66 -7.49
C GLY A 53 -18.71 -23.00 -8.62
N ARG A 54 -17.99 -22.02 -9.19
CA ARG A 54 -17.02 -22.26 -10.27
C ARG A 54 -15.59 -22.09 -9.76
N THR A 55 -14.77 -23.11 -9.98
CA THR A 55 -13.33 -23.05 -9.75
C THR A 55 -12.66 -22.23 -10.85
N ASP A 56 -11.80 -21.29 -10.48
CA ASP A 56 -10.99 -20.50 -11.42
C ASP A 56 -9.73 -19.97 -10.70
N ARG A 57 -8.83 -19.33 -11.45
CA ARG A 57 -7.69 -18.59 -10.93
C ARG A 57 -8.17 -17.36 -10.16
N ILE A 58 -7.47 -16.99 -9.09
CA ILE A 58 -7.91 -15.92 -8.18
C ILE A 58 -8.07 -14.57 -8.89
N GLU A 59 -7.19 -14.23 -9.84
CA GLU A 59 -7.28 -12.99 -10.62
C GLU A 59 -8.56 -12.93 -11.48
N ASN A 60 -9.00 -14.07 -12.01
CA ASN A 60 -10.24 -14.15 -12.78
C ASN A 60 -11.46 -14.00 -11.85
N ILE A 61 -11.40 -14.63 -10.67
CA ILE A 61 -12.43 -14.50 -9.63
C ILE A 61 -12.55 -13.04 -9.17
N LEU A 62 -11.43 -12.39 -8.85
CA LEU A 62 -11.37 -10.98 -8.46
C LEU A 62 -11.97 -10.10 -9.55
N ARG A 63 -11.57 -10.32 -10.82
CA ARG A 63 -12.13 -9.59 -11.96
C ARG A 63 -13.65 -9.79 -12.08
N ALA A 64 -14.12 -11.03 -11.96
CA ALA A 64 -15.54 -11.39 -12.04
C ALA A 64 -16.35 -10.79 -10.88
N ALA A 65 -15.75 -10.65 -9.69
CA ALA A 65 -16.34 -9.98 -8.55
C ALA A 65 -16.41 -8.44 -8.71
N GLY A 66 -15.56 -7.87 -9.60
CA GLY A 66 -15.56 -6.45 -9.96
C GLY A 66 -14.29 -5.69 -9.56
N ALA A 67 -13.24 -6.41 -9.17
CA ALA A 67 -11.91 -5.85 -8.94
C ALA A 67 -11.35 -5.23 -10.23
N THR A 68 -10.39 -4.34 -10.04
CA THR A 68 -9.79 -3.49 -11.08
C THR A 68 -8.27 -3.45 -10.99
N TRP A 69 -7.70 -3.86 -9.85
CA TRP A 69 -6.26 -3.87 -9.61
C TRP A 69 -5.82 -5.15 -8.91
N VAL A 70 -4.55 -5.49 -9.04
CA VAL A 70 -3.81 -6.35 -8.13
C VAL A 70 -2.62 -5.59 -7.57
N ARG A 71 -2.23 -5.88 -6.34
CA ARG A 71 -0.96 -5.48 -5.75
C ARG A 71 -0.03 -6.68 -5.72
N LEU A 72 1.25 -6.46 -6.03
CA LEU A 72 2.26 -7.50 -6.09
C LEU A 72 3.51 -7.01 -5.37
N ARG A 73 3.86 -7.65 -4.26
CA ARG A 73 5.07 -7.35 -3.50
C ARG A 73 6.29 -8.03 -4.14
N VAL A 74 7.43 -7.35 -4.09
CA VAL A 74 8.72 -7.88 -4.52
C VAL A 74 9.77 -7.64 -3.44
N TRP A 75 10.39 -8.72 -3.01
CA TRP A 75 11.60 -8.76 -2.20
C TRP A 75 12.83 -8.88 -3.10
N THR A 76 13.97 -8.36 -2.64
CA THR A 76 15.19 -8.21 -3.45
C THR A 76 15.89 -9.55 -3.68
N ALA A 77 16.19 -10.29 -2.61
CA ALA A 77 16.71 -11.65 -2.65
C ALA A 77 16.01 -12.54 -1.60
N PRO A 78 14.76 -12.96 -1.88
CA PRO A 78 13.94 -13.66 -0.90
C PRO A 78 14.31 -15.12 -0.71
N PRO A 79 13.76 -15.77 0.34
CA PRO A 79 13.70 -17.22 0.39
C PRO A 79 13.10 -17.80 -0.91
N PRO A 80 13.64 -18.91 -1.44
CA PRO A 80 13.20 -19.44 -2.73
C PRO A 80 11.69 -19.67 -2.81
N GLY A 81 11.06 -19.15 -3.87
CA GLY A 81 9.63 -19.31 -4.11
C GLY A 81 8.75 -18.34 -3.33
N TYR A 82 9.29 -17.24 -2.79
CA TYR A 82 8.54 -16.21 -2.08
C TYR A 82 8.80 -14.82 -2.64
N SER A 83 7.77 -14.17 -3.19
CA SER A 83 7.76 -12.74 -3.50
C SER A 83 8.93 -12.25 -4.36
N ASP A 84 9.51 -13.11 -5.20
CA ASP A 84 10.58 -12.72 -6.10
C ASP A 84 10.05 -12.04 -7.37
N LEU A 85 10.96 -11.48 -8.17
CA LEU A 85 10.61 -10.81 -9.43
C LEU A 85 9.94 -11.76 -10.44
N ASP A 86 10.34 -13.03 -10.51
CA ASP A 86 9.72 -14.00 -11.45
C ASP A 86 8.25 -14.23 -11.08
N GLN A 87 7.96 -14.43 -9.80
CA GLN A 87 6.61 -14.60 -9.30
C GLN A 87 5.75 -13.37 -9.58
N ALA A 88 6.27 -12.17 -9.31
CA ALA A 88 5.57 -10.94 -9.59
C ALA A 88 5.29 -10.77 -11.10
N LEU A 89 6.25 -11.06 -11.97
CA LEU A 89 6.05 -11.04 -13.44
C LEU A 89 4.98 -12.04 -13.89
N ARG A 90 5.01 -13.28 -13.36
CA ARG A 90 4.01 -14.31 -13.69
C ARG A 90 2.60 -13.90 -13.26
N LEU A 91 2.46 -13.34 -12.06
CA LEU A 91 1.18 -12.84 -11.56
C LEU A 91 0.72 -11.58 -12.31
N ALA A 92 1.63 -10.68 -12.68
CA ALA A 92 1.31 -9.49 -13.48
C ALA A 92 0.78 -9.86 -14.86
N ALA A 93 1.41 -10.84 -15.54
CA ALA A 93 0.93 -11.34 -16.82
C ALA A 93 -0.47 -11.96 -16.72
N ARG A 94 -0.75 -12.70 -15.63
CA ARG A 94 -2.09 -13.23 -15.33
C ARG A 94 -3.11 -12.10 -15.11
N ALA A 95 -2.79 -11.16 -14.23
CA ALA A 95 -3.65 -10.03 -13.89
C ALA A 95 -3.99 -9.17 -15.12
N LYS A 96 -3.00 -8.83 -15.95
CA LYS A 96 -3.21 -8.07 -17.18
C LYS A 96 -4.10 -8.80 -18.19
N ARG A 97 -3.95 -10.13 -18.34
CA ARG A 97 -4.86 -10.96 -19.16
C ARG A 97 -6.29 -10.97 -18.62
N ALA A 98 -6.46 -10.94 -17.30
CA ALA A 98 -7.77 -10.77 -16.67
C ALA A 98 -8.34 -9.34 -16.80
N GLY A 99 -7.56 -8.39 -17.34
CA GLY A 99 -7.96 -6.99 -17.47
C GLY A 99 -7.85 -6.20 -16.16
N LEU A 100 -6.98 -6.63 -15.24
CA LEU A 100 -6.64 -5.92 -14.01
C LEU A 100 -5.38 -5.08 -14.20
N LYS A 101 -5.32 -3.96 -13.49
CA LYS A 101 -4.13 -3.12 -13.36
C LYS A 101 -3.18 -3.65 -12.29
N VAL A 102 -1.92 -3.23 -12.31
CA VAL A 102 -0.86 -3.68 -11.40
C VAL A 102 -0.32 -2.51 -10.58
N LEU A 103 -0.45 -2.62 -9.27
CA LEU A 103 0.36 -1.92 -8.28
C LEU A 103 1.57 -2.81 -7.95
N LEU A 104 2.76 -2.36 -8.30
CA LEU A 104 4.01 -3.02 -7.92
C LEU A 104 4.51 -2.42 -6.61
N ASP A 105 4.68 -3.26 -5.59
CA ASP A 105 5.22 -2.87 -4.30
C ASP A 105 6.66 -3.40 -4.16
N LEU A 106 7.62 -2.49 -4.13
CA LEU A 106 9.02 -2.82 -3.92
C LEU A 106 9.36 -2.60 -2.45
N HIS A 107 9.62 -3.68 -1.72
CA HIS A 107 9.97 -3.60 -0.30
C HIS A 107 11.37 -3.00 -0.08
N TYR A 108 12.28 -3.17 -1.04
CA TYR A 108 13.71 -2.88 -0.87
C TYR A 108 14.32 -3.57 0.36
N SER A 109 13.88 -4.80 0.62
CA SER A 109 14.41 -5.72 1.63
C SER A 109 14.45 -7.11 1.00
N ASP A 110 15.28 -8.01 1.54
CA ASP A 110 15.28 -9.43 1.16
C ASP A 110 14.07 -10.17 1.77
N PHE A 111 13.36 -9.54 2.70
CA PHE A 111 12.24 -10.12 3.40
C PHE A 111 11.17 -9.06 3.71
N TRP A 112 10.26 -9.33 4.65
CA TRP A 112 9.25 -8.37 5.09
C TRP A 112 9.88 -7.01 5.43
N ALA A 113 9.21 -5.95 4.95
CA ALA A 113 9.51 -4.57 5.29
C ALA A 113 8.23 -3.99 5.88
N ASP A 114 8.31 -3.51 7.12
CA ASP A 114 7.21 -3.06 7.95
C ASP A 114 7.72 -1.93 8.88
N PRO A 115 6.91 -1.35 9.78
CA PRO A 115 7.33 -0.23 10.63
C PRO A 115 8.46 -0.58 11.60
N GLY A 116 8.65 -1.87 11.91
CA GLY A 116 9.70 -2.41 12.78
C GLY A 116 10.90 -2.99 12.02
N HIS A 117 10.76 -3.32 10.74
CA HIS A 117 11.79 -3.95 9.91
C HIS A 117 11.94 -3.24 8.56
N GLN A 118 13.12 -2.71 8.27
CA GLN A 118 13.43 -2.07 6.98
C GLN A 118 14.86 -2.44 6.55
N ASP A 119 15.23 -3.70 6.75
CA ASP A 119 16.59 -4.17 6.59
C ASP A 119 17.12 -3.95 5.17
N THR A 120 18.35 -3.46 5.08
CA THR A 120 19.05 -3.35 3.81
C THR A 120 19.34 -4.75 3.26
N PRO A 121 18.99 -5.06 1.99
CA PRO A 121 19.35 -6.32 1.34
C PRO A 121 20.81 -6.68 1.54
N ALA A 122 21.10 -7.97 1.74
CA ALA A 122 22.45 -8.44 2.04
C ALA A 122 23.46 -8.04 0.96
N ALA A 123 23.04 -8.04 -0.31
CA ALA A 123 23.87 -7.61 -1.43
C ALA A 123 24.24 -6.12 -1.43
N TRP A 124 23.52 -5.30 -0.65
CA TRP A 124 23.71 -3.85 -0.55
C TRP A 124 24.30 -3.44 0.81
N ALA A 125 24.61 -4.40 1.67
CA ALA A 125 25.15 -4.16 3.00
C ALA A 125 26.46 -3.36 2.94
N GLY A 126 26.58 -2.37 3.83
CA GLY A 126 27.77 -1.52 3.95
C GLY A 126 27.92 -0.42 2.88
N GLN A 127 26.99 -0.30 1.93
CA GLN A 127 26.97 0.82 1.00
C GLN A 127 26.67 2.13 1.72
N ASP A 128 27.42 3.19 1.39
CA ASP A 128 27.12 4.54 1.84
C ASP A 128 25.91 5.12 1.10
N LEU A 129 25.43 6.29 1.54
CA LEU A 129 24.24 6.92 0.95
C LEU A 129 24.39 7.14 -0.56
N ALA A 130 25.57 7.54 -1.04
CA ALA A 130 25.81 7.81 -2.46
C ALA A 130 25.73 6.54 -3.31
N THR A 131 26.39 5.47 -2.85
CA THR A 131 26.38 4.17 -3.53
C THR A 131 24.99 3.54 -3.48
N LEU A 132 24.34 3.55 -2.31
CA LEU A 132 23.01 3.01 -2.13
C LEU A 132 21.96 3.75 -2.96
N THR A 133 22.09 5.07 -3.11
CA THR A 133 21.27 5.88 -4.02
C THR A 133 21.36 5.39 -5.47
N ALA A 134 22.57 5.13 -5.97
CA ALA A 134 22.77 4.59 -7.32
C ALA A 134 22.22 3.17 -7.46
N THR A 135 22.38 2.34 -6.42
CA THR A 135 21.84 0.96 -6.35
C THR A 135 20.32 0.97 -6.41
N VAL A 136 19.64 1.74 -5.55
CA VAL A 136 18.17 1.83 -5.50
C VAL A 136 17.60 2.32 -6.82
N ARG A 137 18.21 3.34 -7.43
CA ARG A 137 17.78 3.85 -8.75
C ARG A 137 17.88 2.77 -9.82
N SER A 138 19.01 2.07 -9.89
CA SER A 138 19.27 1.04 -10.90
C SER A 138 18.34 -0.17 -10.71
N TYR A 139 18.26 -0.69 -9.48
CA TYR A 139 17.36 -1.80 -9.13
C TYR A 139 15.91 -1.49 -9.51
N THR A 140 15.42 -0.30 -9.14
CA THR A 140 14.05 0.11 -9.48
C THR A 140 13.83 0.19 -11.00
N ALA A 141 14.80 0.75 -11.73
CA ALA A 141 14.74 0.84 -13.19
C ALA A 141 14.75 -0.55 -13.85
N ASP A 142 15.56 -1.47 -13.35
CA ASP A 142 15.67 -2.83 -13.89
C ASP A 142 14.38 -3.62 -13.69
N VAL A 143 13.79 -3.56 -12.50
CA VAL A 143 12.51 -4.20 -12.21
C VAL A 143 11.39 -3.63 -13.09
N VAL A 144 11.25 -2.30 -13.17
CA VAL A 144 10.22 -1.68 -14.04
C VAL A 144 10.44 -2.02 -15.51
N THR A 145 11.71 -2.10 -15.95
CA THR A 145 12.07 -2.53 -17.30
C THR A 145 11.68 -3.98 -17.57
N ALA A 146 11.83 -4.88 -16.59
CA ALA A 146 11.43 -6.28 -16.74
C ALA A 146 9.92 -6.41 -17.01
N PHE A 147 9.09 -5.67 -16.26
CA PHE A 147 7.64 -5.61 -16.48
C PHE A 147 7.29 -5.03 -17.87
N ALA A 148 7.97 -3.96 -18.27
CA ALA A 148 7.78 -3.36 -19.59
C ALA A 148 8.15 -4.34 -20.73
N ARG A 149 9.29 -5.03 -20.63
CA ARG A 149 9.77 -6.01 -21.61
C ARG A 149 8.83 -7.22 -21.73
N GLN A 150 8.20 -7.63 -20.63
CA GLN A 150 7.18 -8.69 -20.66
C GLN A 150 5.85 -8.25 -21.31
N GLY A 151 5.67 -6.96 -21.58
CA GLY A 151 4.42 -6.42 -22.11
C GLY A 151 3.36 -6.14 -21.03
N THR A 152 3.77 -6.07 -19.76
CA THR A 152 2.90 -5.81 -18.61
C THR A 152 3.37 -4.58 -17.83
N PRO A 153 3.46 -3.39 -18.47
CA PRO A 153 4.00 -2.20 -17.80
C PRO A 153 3.20 -1.88 -16.52
N VAL A 154 3.94 -1.53 -15.47
CA VAL A 154 3.42 -1.22 -14.13
C VAL A 154 2.51 0.00 -14.18
N ASP A 155 1.30 -0.07 -13.62
CA ASP A 155 0.35 1.06 -13.64
C ASP A 155 0.57 2.02 -12.46
N MET A 156 0.98 1.47 -11.31
CA MET A 156 1.38 2.22 -10.14
C MET A 156 2.56 1.53 -9.45
N ILE A 157 3.54 2.30 -9.00
CA ILE A 157 4.65 1.79 -8.18
C ILE A 157 4.54 2.34 -6.77
N GLN A 158 4.70 1.47 -5.79
CA GLN A 158 4.90 1.78 -4.39
C GLN A 158 6.40 1.60 -4.08
N THR A 159 7.04 2.69 -3.66
CA THR A 159 8.48 2.72 -3.40
C THR A 159 8.73 2.58 -1.91
N GLY A 160 8.95 1.35 -1.45
CA GLY A 160 9.03 0.96 -0.04
C GLY A 160 7.66 0.58 0.52
N ASN A 161 7.65 -0.32 1.51
CA ASN A 161 6.45 -0.73 2.22
C ASN A 161 6.44 -0.15 3.65
N GLU A 162 5.34 0.50 4.04
CA GLU A 162 5.12 1.07 5.37
C GLU A 162 6.32 1.90 5.90
N VAL A 163 6.81 2.82 5.06
CA VAL A 163 8.08 3.55 5.25
C VAL A 163 8.02 4.65 6.31
N THR A 164 7.11 4.55 7.29
CA THR A 164 6.89 5.57 8.32
C THR A 164 8.16 5.89 9.10
N ALA A 165 8.99 4.88 9.33
CA ALA A 165 10.28 4.99 9.99
C ALA A 165 11.47 5.03 9.00
N GLY A 166 11.20 5.21 7.71
CA GLY A 166 12.17 5.23 6.62
C GLY A 166 12.24 3.89 5.88
N MET A 167 13.34 3.67 5.15
CA MET A 167 13.63 2.42 4.44
C MET A 167 15.14 2.14 4.46
N LEU A 168 15.58 0.91 4.18
CA LEU A 168 17.01 0.58 4.04
C LEU A 168 17.86 1.04 5.23
N TRP A 169 17.53 0.53 6.42
CA TRP A 169 18.19 0.93 7.66
C TRP A 169 19.64 0.43 7.72
N PRO A 170 20.55 1.21 8.33
CA PRO A 170 20.32 2.51 9.00
C PRO A 170 20.39 3.74 8.07
N VAL A 171 20.79 3.57 6.80
CA VAL A 171 21.09 4.68 5.89
C VAL A 171 19.86 5.55 5.64
N GLY A 172 18.71 4.94 5.34
CA GLY A 172 17.45 5.63 5.15
C GLY A 172 16.52 5.61 6.36
N GLN A 173 17.03 5.32 7.57
CA GLN A 173 16.22 5.33 8.79
C GLN A 173 15.91 6.77 9.22
N ILE A 174 14.63 7.08 9.40
CA ILE A 174 14.17 8.41 9.82
C ILE A 174 14.41 8.62 11.31
N TYR A 175 13.93 7.70 12.15
CA TYR A 175 14.02 7.86 13.60
C TYR A 175 15.36 7.32 14.11
N ARG A 176 16.23 8.21 14.58
CA ARG A 176 17.49 7.87 15.22
C ARG A 176 17.50 8.34 16.67
N PRO A 177 18.39 7.81 17.53
CA PRO A 177 18.54 8.31 18.89
C PRO A 177 18.83 9.82 19.00
N SER A 178 19.43 10.41 17.96
CA SER A 178 19.72 11.85 17.86
C SER A 178 18.54 12.70 17.36
N GLY A 179 17.39 12.09 17.05
CA GLY A 179 16.23 12.75 16.46
C GLY A 179 15.91 12.24 15.05
N ALA A 180 14.87 12.83 14.45
CA ALA A 180 14.45 12.47 13.09
C ALA A 180 15.39 13.06 12.04
N ASP A 181 15.97 12.22 11.18
CA ASP A 181 16.79 12.59 10.03
C ASP A 181 16.15 12.08 8.73
N TRP A 182 15.68 13.00 7.91
CA TRP A 182 14.97 12.69 6.67
C TRP A 182 15.87 12.53 5.46
N ALA A 183 17.11 13.04 5.51
CA ALA A 183 17.92 13.23 4.32
C ALA A 183 18.25 11.92 3.60
N GLY A 184 18.61 10.87 4.36
CA GLY A 184 18.87 9.55 3.80
C GLY A 184 17.63 8.95 3.15
N PHE A 185 16.49 8.98 3.86
CA PHE A 185 15.22 8.46 3.36
C PHE A 185 14.76 9.16 2.08
N THR A 186 14.72 10.50 2.08
CA THR A 186 14.21 11.26 0.93
C THR A 186 15.11 11.12 -0.29
N THR A 187 16.44 11.05 -0.10
CA THR A 187 17.39 10.79 -1.19
C THR A 187 17.14 9.43 -1.84
N LEU A 188 16.94 8.37 -1.04
CA LEU A 188 16.66 7.02 -1.55
C LEU A 188 15.29 6.94 -2.23
N LEU A 189 14.27 7.57 -1.65
CA LEU A 189 12.93 7.66 -2.22
C LEU A 189 12.95 8.37 -3.60
N GLU A 190 13.65 9.51 -3.71
CA GLU A 190 13.82 10.23 -4.98
C GLU A 190 14.55 9.37 -6.02
N ALA A 191 15.56 8.61 -5.60
CA ALA A 191 16.32 7.72 -6.46
C ALA A 191 15.44 6.61 -7.05
N ALA A 192 14.62 5.97 -6.21
CA ALA A 192 13.65 4.96 -6.61
C ALA A 192 12.66 5.52 -7.63
N LEU A 193 12.02 6.65 -7.31
CA LEU A 193 11.04 7.30 -8.19
C LEU A 193 11.65 7.74 -9.53
N THR A 194 12.89 8.23 -9.51
CA THR A 194 13.63 8.59 -10.72
C THR A 194 13.91 7.37 -11.60
N GLY A 195 14.39 6.27 -11.00
CA GLY A 195 14.62 5.02 -11.72
C GLY A 195 13.34 4.47 -12.36
N ALA A 196 12.24 4.45 -11.60
CA ALA A 196 10.95 3.98 -12.08
C ALA A 196 10.42 4.81 -13.27
N ARG A 197 10.50 6.14 -13.18
CA ARG A 197 10.07 7.06 -14.26
C ARG A 197 10.93 6.90 -15.51
N ALA A 198 12.25 6.75 -15.36
CA ALA A 198 13.16 6.57 -16.48
C ALA A 198 12.93 5.26 -17.25
N ALA A 199 12.56 4.19 -16.53
CA ALA A 199 12.26 2.88 -17.11
C ALA A 199 10.82 2.73 -17.65
N THR A 200 9.94 3.70 -17.41
CA THR A 200 8.55 3.66 -17.85
C THR A 200 8.47 3.81 -19.38
N PRO A 201 7.77 2.90 -20.11
CA PRO A 201 7.64 3.01 -21.56
C PRO A 201 7.00 4.33 -22.01
N ARG A 202 7.48 4.86 -23.13
CA ARG A 202 6.94 6.09 -23.72
C ARG A 202 5.43 5.92 -23.99
N GLY A 203 4.63 6.86 -23.52
CA GLY A 203 3.16 6.83 -23.68
C GLY A 203 2.43 6.02 -22.60
N HIS A 204 3.15 5.29 -21.74
CA HIS A 204 2.58 4.68 -20.54
C HIS A 204 2.69 5.65 -19.36
N ARG A 205 1.61 5.79 -18.58
CA ARG A 205 1.61 6.61 -17.37
C ARG A 205 1.85 5.71 -16.16
N LEU A 206 2.99 5.88 -15.51
CA LEU A 206 3.25 5.30 -14.20
C LEU A 206 2.79 6.27 -13.10
N LEU A 207 1.93 5.80 -12.20
CA LEU A 207 1.61 6.52 -10.96
C LEU A 207 2.61 6.15 -9.86
N THR A 208 2.98 7.10 -9.01
CA THR A 208 3.90 6.82 -7.90
C THR A 208 3.22 6.98 -6.54
N MET A 209 3.36 5.99 -5.67
CA MET A 209 2.77 5.93 -4.33
C MET A 209 3.85 5.95 -3.24
N VAL A 210 3.57 6.68 -2.16
CA VAL A 210 4.32 6.59 -0.89
C VAL A 210 3.38 6.04 0.19
N HIS A 211 3.77 4.92 0.79
CA HIS A 211 2.92 4.10 1.66
C HIS A 211 3.38 4.14 3.14
N ILE A 212 2.47 4.42 4.08
CA ILE A 212 2.72 4.41 5.53
C ILE A 212 1.63 3.66 6.32
N ASP A 213 1.95 3.18 7.52
CA ASP A 213 1.05 2.44 8.43
C ASP A 213 0.20 3.35 9.34
N ARG A 214 -0.34 4.44 8.80
CA ARG A 214 -1.02 5.50 9.59
C ARG A 214 -2.46 5.73 9.18
N GLY A 215 -3.19 4.68 8.77
CA GLY A 215 -4.56 4.78 8.26
C GLY A 215 -5.56 5.46 9.20
N GLY A 216 -5.54 5.17 10.50
CA GLY A 216 -6.38 5.84 11.50
C GLY A 216 -5.66 6.84 12.39
N ASP A 217 -4.35 7.03 12.20
CA ASP A 217 -3.55 8.00 12.96
C ASP A 217 -3.28 9.26 12.12
N ASN A 218 -4.14 10.27 12.29
CA ASN A 218 -3.98 11.54 11.59
C ASN A 218 -2.72 12.31 12.01
N GLY A 219 -2.32 12.23 13.28
CA GLY A 219 -1.14 12.93 13.77
C GLY A 219 0.13 12.40 13.10
N GLY A 220 0.30 11.07 13.11
CA GLY A 220 1.42 10.40 12.45
C GLY A 220 1.41 10.57 10.93
N ALA A 221 0.25 10.44 10.28
CA ALA A 221 0.14 10.62 8.83
C ALA A 221 0.53 12.04 8.40
N ARG A 222 0.03 13.08 9.11
CA ARG A 222 0.40 14.46 8.84
C ARG A 222 1.88 14.72 9.12
N TRP A 223 2.38 14.23 10.24
CA TRP A 223 3.79 14.39 10.60
C TRP A 223 4.70 13.92 9.46
N PHE A 224 4.35 12.78 8.85
CA PHE A 224 5.10 12.20 7.75
C PHE A 224 4.94 12.99 6.45
N TYR A 225 3.71 13.18 5.97
CA TYR A 225 3.46 13.79 4.66
C TYR A 225 3.76 15.30 4.61
N ASP A 226 3.77 16.00 5.75
CA ASP A 226 4.25 17.38 5.84
C ASP A 226 5.78 17.47 5.62
N ARG A 227 6.53 16.37 5.84
CA ARG A 227 8.01 16.36 5.86
C ARG A 227 8.66 15.62 4.71
N VAL A 228 7.98 14.62 4.12
CA VAL A 228 8.58 13.77 3.09
C VAL A 228 9.22 14.57 1.95
N GLY A 229 8.64 15.72 1.55
CA GLY A 229 9.28 16.67 0.63
C GLY A 229 9.49 16.19 -0.81
N VAL A 230 9.38 14.88 -1.07
CA VAL A 230 9.53 14.25 -2.38
C VAL A 230 8.22 14.30 -3.17
N ALA A 231 8.31 14.54 -4.48
CA ALA A 231 7.14 14.60 -5.36
C ALA A 231 6.63 13.22 -5.80
N PHE A 232 5.45 12.83 -5.32
CA PHE A 232 4.73 11.60 -5.69
C PHE A 232 3.24 11.88 -6.01
N ASP A 233 2.52 10.91 -6.59
CA ASP A 233 1.15 11.06 -7.05
C ASP A 233 0.09 10.66 -6.00
N VAL A 234 0.30 9.54 -5.31
CA VAL A 234 -0.72 8.85 -4.50
C VAL A 234 -0.26 8.64 -3.05
N ILE A 235 -1.12 9.00 -2.10
CA ILE A 235 -0.95 8.66 -0.68
C ILE A 235 -1.43 7.22 -0.48
N GLY A 236 -0.57 6.35 0.05
CA GLY A 236 -0.92 4.99 0.44
C GLY A 236 -0.97 4.85 1.96
N LEU A 237 -1.99 4.18 2.48
CA LEU A 237 -2.15 3.95 3.92
C LEU A 237 -2.52 2.50 4.21
N SER A 238 -1.79 1.81 5.10
CA SER A 238 -2.32 0.60 5.73
C SER A 238 -3.41 0.94 6.73
N TYR A 239 -4.49 0.16 6.73
CA TYR A 239 -5.56 0.25 7.70
C TYR A 239 -6.06 -1.14 8.09
N TYR A 240 -5.59 -1.59 9.26
CA TYR A 240 -6.10 -2.77 9.96
C TYR A 240 -6.82 -2.29 11.21
N PRO A 241 -8.15 -2.49 11.35
CA PRO A 241 -8.91 -1.85 12.43
C PRO A 241 -8.46 -2.29 13.84
N PHE A 242 -7.85 -3.47 13.95
CA PHE A 242 -7.31 -4.01 15.20
C PHE A 242 -5.99 -3.36 15.65
N TRP A 243 -5.31 -2.59 14.80
CA TRP A 243 -4.13 -1.80 15.16
C TRP A 243 -4.34 -0.30 14.96
N HIS A 244 -5.09 0.08 13.93
CA HIS A 244 -5.22 1.46 13.46
C HIS A 244 -6.53 2.12 13.90
N GLY A 245 -7.29 1.48 14.80
CA GLY A 245 -8.47 2.07 15.44
C GLY A 245 -9.73 2.05 14.58
N ALA A 246 -10.77 2.72 15.08
CA ALA A 246 -12.12 2.68 14.50
C ALA A 246 -12.21 3.29 13.09
N LEU A 247 -13.20 2.87 12.32
CA LEU A 247 -13.48 3.39 10.98
C LEU A 247 -13.78 4.90 10.98
N SER A 248 -14.28 5.44 12.09
CA SER A 248 -14.44 6.88 12.28
C SER A 248 -13.10 7.63 12.27
N ALA A 249 -12.05 7.06 12.86
CA ALA A 249 -10.70 7.63 12.85
C ALA A 249 -10.09 7.59 11.43
N LEU A 250 -10.26 6.47 10.71
CA LEU A 250 -9.92 6.39 9.29
C LEU A 250 -10.63 7.47 8.48
N SER A 251 -11.95 7.60 8.62
CA SER A 251 -12.75 8.58 7.87
C SER A 251 -12.28 10.02 8.12
N ALA A 252 -11.99 10.36 9.38
CA ALA A 252 -11.47 11.67 9.75
C ALA A 252 -10.09 11.92 9.14
N ASN A 253 -9.20 10.91 9.21
CA ASN A 253 -7.86 11.01 8.65
C ASN A 253 -7.89 11.21 7.12
N LEU A 254 -8.61 10.36 6.39
CA LEU A 254 -8.74 10.46 4.94
C LEU A 254 -9.30 11.84 4.50
N THR A 255 -10.23 12.40 5.27
CA THR A 255 -10.83 13.71 5.00
C THR A 255 -9.81 14.85 5.14
N ASP A 256 -9.02 14.87 6.22
CA ASP A 256 -7.98 15.88 6.42
C ASP A 256 -6.87 15.73 5.38
N LEU A 257 -6.34 14.52 5.16
CA LEU A 257 -5.27 14.27 4.19
C LEU A 257 -5.70 14.69 2.77
N ALA A 258 -6.94 14.39 2.37
CA ALA A 258 -7.47 14.77 1.05
C ALA A 258 -7.55 16.29 0.90
N THR A 259 -8.06 16.98 1.92
CA THR A 259 -8.22 18.44 1.93
C THR A 259 -6.86 19.15 1.96
N ARG A 260 -5.90 18.59 2.72
CA ARG A 260 -4.58 19.17 2.95
C ARG A 260 -3.63 19.00 1.77
N TYR A 261 -3.55 17.80 1.23
CA TYR A 261 -2.54 17.47 0.22
C TYR A 261 -3.10 17.45 -1.21
N GLY A 262 -4.42 17.39 -1.39
CA GLY A 262 -5.05 17.39 -2.73
C GLY A 262 -4.65 16.20 -3.60
N LYS A 263 -4.19 15.10 -2.99
CA LYS A 263 -3.74 13.88 -3.67
C LYS A 263 -4.77 12.76 -3.52
N PRO A 264 -4.92 11.86 -4.51
CA PRO A 264 -5.64 10.61 -4.32
C PRO A 264 -5.04 9.81 -3.17
N ILE A 265 -5.91 9.22 -2.35
CA ILE A 265 -5.57 8.37 -1.22
C ILE A 265 -6.11 6.98 -1.47
N VAL A 266 -5.26 5.97 -1.28
CA VAL A 266 -5.61 4.57 -1.35
C VAL A 266 -5.34 3.94 0.02
N VAL A 267 -6.29 3.17 0.52
CA VAL A 267 -6.04 2.24 1.62
C VAL A 267 -5.29 1.03 1.03
N THR A 268 -3.97 1.08 1.09
CA THR A 268 -3.06 0.19 0.36
C THR A 268 -3.03 -1.21 0.95
N GLU A 269 -3.32 -1.34 2.23
CA GLU A 269 -3.53 -2.63 2.87
C GLU A 269 -4.71 -2.56 3.82
N THR A 270 -5.56 -3.58 3.79
CA THR A 270 -6.62 -3.76 4.77
C THR A 270 -7.11 -5.19 4.76
N SER A 271 -7.57 -5.67 5.90
CA SER A 271 -8.25 -6.94 6.04
C SER A 271 -9.17 -6.91 7.27
N TYR A 272 -10.07 -7.89 7.36
CA TYR A 272 -11.02 -8.00 8.47
C TYR A 272 -11.34 -9.47 8.73
N PRO A 273 -11.46 -9.92 9.98
CA PRO A 273 -11.73 -11.32 10.25
C PRO A 273 -13.12 -11.76 9.81
N TRP A 274 -13.20 -12.91 9.16
CA TRP A 274 -14.46 -13.62 8.94
C TRP A 274 -14.73 -14.69 10.01
N THR A 275 -13.72 -15.00 10.82
CA THR A 275 -13.77 -15.93 11.96
C THR A 275 -12.64 -15.57 12.95
N MET A 276 -12.73 -16.05 14.19
CA MET A 276 -11.61 -16.00 15.17
C MET A 276 -10.92 -17.35 15.37
N ALA A 277 -11.35 -18.37 14.63
CA ALA A 277 -10.68 -19.67 14.65
C ALA A 277 -9.37 -19.64 13.84
N ASN A 278 -8.41 -20.50 14.20
CA ASN A 278 -7.20 -20.75 13.41
C ASN A 278 -7.47 -21.86 12.40
N GLY A 279 -7.01 -21.67 11.16
CA GLY A 279 -7.13 -22.64 10.10
C GLY A 279 -5.97 -23.63 10.05
N ASP A 280 -4.85 -23.30 10.69
CA ASP A 280 -3.71 -24.19 10.91
C ASP A 280 -3.20 -24.13 12.38
N PRO A 281 -2.14 -24.89 12.75
CA PRO A 281 -1.61 -24.89 14.13
C PRO A 281 -0.96 -23.57 14.59
N LEU A 282 -0.59 -22.66 13.67
CA LEU A 282 -0.04 -21.36 14.04
C LEU A 282 -1.19 -20.44 14.49
N PRO A 283 -1.09 -19.80 15.67
CA PRO A 283 -2.09 -18.81 16.06
C PRO A 283 -2.12 -17.62 15.08
N ASN A 284 -3.32 -17.22 14.68
CA ASN A 284 -3.52 -16.00 13.88
C ASN A 284 -3.08 -14.74 14.65
N LEU A 285 -2.76 -13.66 13.93
CA LEU A 285 -2.42 -12.35 14.51
C LEU A 285 -3.58 -11.76 15.31
N LEU A 286 -4.81 -12.00 14.85
CA LEU A 286 -6.03 -11.52 15.48
C LEU A 286 -6.82 -12.70 16.04
N THR A 287 -6.71 -12.90 17.35
CA THR A 287 -7.39 -13.98 18.10
C THR A 287 -8.40 -13.46 19.12
N ASP A 288 -8.35 -12.17 19.46
CA ASP A 288 -9.27 -11.55 20.42
C ASP A 288 -10.24 -10.58 19.72
N PRO A 289 -11.57 -10.85 19.71
CA PRO A 289 -12.55 -9.93 19.15
C PRO A 289 -12.61 -8.58 19.87
N SER A 290 -12.11 -8.45 21.10
CA SER A 290 -12.05 -7.17 21.81
C SER A 290 -11.09 -6.16 21.16
N ALA A 291 -10.14 -6.64 20.34
CA ALA A 291 -9.25 -5.81 19.56
C ALA A 291 -9.98 -5.09 18.41
N LEU A 292 -11.22 -5.46 18.08
CA LEU A 292 -12.00 -4.82 17.02
C LEU A 292 -12.82 -3.66 17.59
N PRO A 293 -12.43 -2.39 17.36
CA PRO A 293 -13.13 -1.23 17.94
C PRO A 293 -14.59 -1.13 17.48
N ASP A 294 -14.87 -1.53 16.24
CA ASP A 294 -16.22 -1.54 15.66
C ASP A 294 -16.86 -2.95 15.63
N GLY A 295 -16.33 -3.89 16.42
CA GLY A 295 -16.73 -5.31 16.39
C GLY A 295 -18.21 -5.56 16.71
N ALA A 296 -18.87 -4.65 17.44
CA ALA A 296 -20.31 -4.72 17.69
C ALA A 296 -21.15 -4.49 16.41
N ALA A 297 -20.68 -3.64 15.50
CA ALA A 297 -21.32 -3.37 14.22
C ALA A 297 -20.88 -4.39 13.15
N TYR A 298 -19.64 -4.88 13.24
CA TYR A 298 -19.02 -5.78 12.29
C TYR A 298 -18.45 -7.02 13.02
N PRO A 299 -19.29 -7.93 13.52
CA PRO A 299 -18.78 -9.09 14.26
C PRO A 299 -17.91 -9.99 13.36
N PRO A 300 -16.85 -10.66 13.90
CA PRO A 300 -15.90 -11.48 13.14
C PRO A 300 -16.57 -12.76 12.60
N THR A 301 -17.35 -12.56 11.55
CA THR A 301 -18.24 -13.52 10.90
C THR A 301 -18.24 -13.22 9.40
N PRO A 302 -18.62 -14.16 8.52
CA PRO A 302 -18.69 -13.87 7.08
C PRO A 302 -19.61 -12.68 6.73
N ALA A 303 -20.70 -12.49 7.48
CA ALA A 303 -21.63 -11.38 7.29
C ALA A 303 -21.05 -10.04 7.81
N GLY A 304 -20.39 -10.05 8.98
CA GLY A 304 -19.77 -8.85 9.54
C GLY A 304 -18.56 -8.38 8.74
N GLN A 305 -17.74 -9.31 8.23
CA GLN A 305 -16.66 -9.00 7.29
C GLN A 305 -17.22 -8.31 6.02
N ALA A 306 -18.31 -8.84 5.46
CA ALA A 306 -18.97 -8.21 4.32
C ALA A 306 -19.56 -6.84 4.65
N ALA A 307 -20.04 -6.62 5.88
CA ALA A 307 -20.50 -5.32 6.34
C ALA A 307 -19.35 -4.30 6.49
N TYR A 308 -18.20 -4.74 7.01
CA TYR A 308 -16.98 -3.93 7.09
C TYR A 308 -16.54 -3.41 5.71
N PHE A 309 -16.42 -4.28 4.70
CA PHE A 309 -16.00 -3.86 3.36
C PHE A 309 -17.01 -2.94 2.67
N ARG A 310 -18.31 -3.07 2.95
CA ARG A 310 -19.32 -2.10 2.49
C ARG A 310 -19.10 -0.73 3.12
N GLU A 311 -18.81 -0.70 4.41
CA GLU A 311 -18.57 0.56 5.13
C GLU A 311 -17.26 1.23 4.70
N LEU A 312 -16.18 0.47 4.55
CA LEU A 312 -14.91 0.98 4.03
C LEU A 312 -15.12 1.66 2.66
N ARG A 313 -15.86 1.01 1.75
CA ARG A 313 -16.21 1.61 0.45
C ARG A 313 -17.03 2.88 0.60
N ARG A 314 -17.99 2.92 1.51
CA ARG A 314 -18.81 4.11 1.80
C ARG A 314 -17.92 5.26 2.24
N ILE A 315 -17.01 5.02 3.19
CA ILE A 315 -16.05 6.00 3.69
C ILE A 315 -15.18 6.53 2.55
N LEU A 316 -14.56 5.64 1.76
CA LEU A 316 -13.71 6.02 0.63
C LEU A 316 -14.47 6.87 -0.40
N SER A 317 -15.73 6.51 -0.70
CA SER A 317 -16.58 7.27 -1.62
C SER A 317 -16.96 8.67 -1.08
N GLY A 318 -16.96 8.83 0.24
CA GLY A 318 -17.28 10.08 0.93
C GLY A 318 -16.08 11.02 1.11
N VAL A 319 -14.86 10.61 0.78
CA VAL A 319 -13.67 11.47 0.89
C VAL A 319 -13.80 12.69 -0.04
N PRO A 320 -13.53 13.93 0.45
CA PRO A 320 -13.71 15.16 -0.31
C PRO A 320 -13.02 15.17 -1.67
N SER A 321 -13.62 15.89 -2.61
CA SER A 321 -13.16 15.97 -4.01
C SER A 321 -13.07 14.60 -4.71
N GLY A 322 -13.61 13.55 -4.09
CA GLY A 322 -13.50 12.17 -4.51
C GLY A 322 -12.06 11.67 -4.62
N LEU A 323 -11.23 12.10 -3.67
CA LEU A 323 -9.83 11.70 -3.55
C LEU A 323 -9.65 10.36 -2.81
N GLY A 324 -10.70 9.80 -2.20
CA GLY A 324 -10.69 8.42 -1.70
C GLY A 324 -10.72 7.45 -2.88
N ALA A 325 -9.55 7.19 -3.44
CA ALA A 325 -9.38 6.50 -4.71
C ALA A 325 -9.78 5.03 -4.63
N GLY A 326 -9.62 4.41 -3.45
CA GLY A 326 -10.07 3.05 -3.18
C GLY A 326 -9.16 2.30 -2.22
N PHE A 327 -9.08 0.97 -2.37
CA PHE A 327 -8.35 0.10 -1.44
C PHE A 327 -7.77 -1.15 -2.12
N PHE A 328 -6.88 -1.83 -1.41
CA PHE A 328 -6.46 -3.20 -1.69
C PHE A 328 -6.72 -4.09 -0.48
N ALA A 329 -7.50 -5.17 -0.65
CA ALA A 329 -7.57 -6.20 0.37
C ALA A 329 -6.24 -6.96 0.41
N TRP A 330 -5.61 -7.05 1.58
CA TRP A 330 -4.32 -7.70 1.72
C TRP A 330 -4.50 -9.22 1.81
N GLU A 331 -3.90 -9.94 0.86
CA GLU A 331 -3.85 -11.40 0.78
C GLU A 331 -5.22 -12.09 1.03
N PRO A 332 -6.26 -11.79 0.23
CA PRO A 332 -7.59 -12.32 0.48
C PRO A 332 -7.67 -13.84 0.26
N GLY A 333 -6.68 -14.46 -0.37
CA GLY A 333 -6.65 -15.89 -0.70
C GLY A 333 -5.53 -16.68 -0.02
N TRP A 334 -4.85 -16.10 0.99
CA TRP A 334 -3.78 -16.78 1.71
C TRP A 334 -4.38 -17.76 2.73
N LEU A 335 -4.54 -19.01 2.32
CA LEU A 335 -5.25 -20.04 3.08
C LEU A 335 -4.29 -20.82 3.99
N PRO A 336 -4.82 -21.65 4.90
CA PRO A 336 -4.00 -22.54 5.72
C PRO A 336 -3.06 -23.42 4.90
N GLY A 337 -1.80 -23.55 5.34
CA GLY A 337 -0.81 -24.46 4.73
C GLY A 337 0.28 -23.79 3.87
N VAL A 338 0.17 -22.50 3.56
CA VAL A 338 1.28 -21.69 3.02
C VAL A 338 1.79 -20.76 4.12
N GLY A 339 3.02 -20.97 4.57
CA GLY A 339 3.62 -20.17 5.63
C GLY A 339 3.95 -18.74 5.23
N TRP A 340 4.02 -17.83 6.21
CA TRP A 340 4.51 -16.45 6.01
C TRP A 340 6.01 -16.39 5.66
N THR A 341 6.70 -17.49 5.93
CA THR A 341 8.06 -17.84 5.52
C THR A 341 8.13 -19.36 5.33
N PRO A 342 9.11 -19.90 4.58
CA PRO A 342 9.20 -21.34 4.39
C PRO A 342 9.24 -22.13 5.70
N GLY A 343 8.34 -23.11 5.83
CA GLY A 343 8.29 -24.01 6.98
C GLY A 343 7.44 -23.55 8.17
N GLU A 344 6.93 -22.31 8.13
CA GLU A 344 6.02 -21.78 9.16
C GLU A 344 4.54 -21.92 8.77
N GLY A 345 3.63 -21.61 9.69
CA GLY A 345 2.18 -21.54 9.43
C GLY A 345 1.72 -20.20 8.87
N ASN A 346 0.41 -20.05 8.67
CA ASN A 346 -0.23 -18.83 8.18
C ASN A 346 -0.84 -18.05 9.34
N PRO A 347 -0.35 -16.84 9.67
CA PRO A 347 -0.85 -16.05 10.77
C PRO A 347 -2.11 -15.22 10.43
N ASN A 348 -2.62 -15.28 9.18
CA ASN A 348 -3.71 -14.41 8.70
C ASN A 348 -4.83 -15.19 8.00
N ASP A 349 -4.91 -16.51 8.18
CA ASP A 349 -5.86 -17.36 7.45
C ASP A 349 -7.34 -16.99 7.74
N ASN A 350 -7.60 -16.34 8.89
CA ASN A 350 -8.92 -15.87 9.30
C ASN A 350 -9.31 -14.49 8.73
N LEU A 351 -8.41 -13.81 8.02
CA LEU A 351 -8.61 -12.47 7.45
C LEU A 351 -8.94 -12.50 5.94
N THR A 352 -9.00 -13.70 5.36
CA THR A 352 -9.22 -13.97 3.94
C THR A 352 -10.64 -13.66 3.45
N LEU A 353 -10.84 -13.55 2.14
CA LEU A 353 -12.16 -13.43 1.49
C LEU A 353 -12.67 -14.76 0.94
N PHE A 354 -12.00 -15.86 1.30
CA PHE A 354 -12.36 -17.23 0.98
C PHE A 354 -12.37 -18.04 2.28
N ASP A 355 -13.24 -19.03 2.40
CA ASP A 355 -13.12 -20.01 3.48
C ASP A 355 -11.89 -20.91 3.26
N TRP A 356 -11.52 -21.71 4.26
CA TRP A 356 -10.36 -22.60 4.18
C TRP A 356 -10.51 -23.75 3.16
N SER A 357 -11.70 -23.93 2.58
CA SER A 357 -11.94 -24.84 1.44
C SER A 357 -11.84 -24.13 0.09
N GLY A 358 -11.45 -22.86 0.07
CA GLY A 358 -11.29 -22.03 -1.11
C GLY A 358 -12.60 -21.47 -1.67
N ASN A 359 -13.72 -21.54 -0.96
CA ASN A 359 -14.98 -20.95 -1.43
C ASN A 359 -15.06 -19.47 -1.05
N ALA A 360 -15.39 -18.61 -2.01
CA ALA A 360 -15.52 -17.18 -1.78
C ALA A 360 -16.59 -16.87 -0.72
N LEU A 361 -16.20 -16.03 0.25
CA LEU A 361 -17.08 -15.51 1.28
C LEU A 361 -17.93 -14.35 0.74
N PRO A 362 -19.04 -13.98 1.40
CA PRO A 362 -19.88 -12.84 1.00
C PRO A 362 -19.08 -11.52 0.88
N ALA A 363 -18.01 -11.39 1.67
CA ALA A 363 -17.15 -10.21 1.65
C ALA A 363 -16.46 -9.98 0.30
N LEU A 364 -16.17 -11.03 -0.48
CA LEU A 364 -15.62 -10.87 -1.84
C LEU A 364 -16.53 -10.01 -2.72
N THR A 365 -17.85 -10.27 -2.68
CA THR A 365 -18.82 -9.47 -3.43
C THR A 365 -18.97 -8.07 -2.82
N ALA A 366 -19.02 -7.97 -1.50
CA ALA A 366 -19.10 -6.68 -0.82
C ALA A 366 -17.92 -5.74 -1.15
N ALA A 367 -16.70 -6.29 -1.17
CA ALA A 367 -15.47 -5.57 -1.50
C ALA A 367 -15.46 -5.08 -2.96
N TYR A 368 -15.90 -5.90 -3.91
CA TYR A 368 -15.63 -5.67 -5.32
C TYR A 368 -16.82 -5.30 -6.20
N ALA A 369 -18.06 -5.40 -5.70
CA ALA A 369 -19.26 -5.04 -6.47
C ALA A 369 -19.13 -3.64 -7.09
N ARG A 370 -19.64 -3.48 -8.32
CA ARG A 370 -19.49 -2.25 -9.10
C ARG A 370 -20.21 -1.06 -8.48
#